data_AF-A0A4Q5TTU0-F1
#
_entry.id   AF-A0A4Q5TTU0-F1
#
_cell.length_a   1.000
_cell.length_b   1.000
_cell.length_c   1.000
_cell.angle_alpha   90.00
_cell.angle_beta   90.00
_cell.angle_gamma   90.00
#
_symmetry.space_group_name_H-M   'P 1'
#
loop_
_entity.id
_entity.type
_entity.pdbx_description
1 polymer ?
#
loop_
_entity_poly.entity_id
_entity_poly.type
_entity_poly.pdbx_seq_one_letter_code
_entity_poly.pdbx_strand_id
1 'polypeptide(L)'
;MRSRLAALAAPCTLLALLLAGCANPNLSDDVDALVAELRDLPGVTSAEADYAEPVTLDSGKVALKVEAEPDVTSQQLQEVGRVVYEAFSTTHEGEEGDVDVTFGPSTVHLRSFEPEATTDVVVREWALAHDVAQDGAAAVDIMTQDVPGPDQVETDVVLTLGKGTGADDVSAALDRLEQQHGADDARRGWGVAAADGSSVSVDRGFPGDGTMDAWAALRAAAEPAEAVGRVGVGMREFAEKDADPDRYLVVQVTNGGTAPDLDDPAVRGPLLEAVRAQVDLLVDGTSTWNLRLEVGGTVAAELDPMLCEPGSAPTAPLEEELRDDRTCPGP
;
A
#
# COMPACT_ATOMS: atom_id res chain seq x y z
N MET A 1 73.35 23.49 8.13
CA MET A 1 72.26 23.21 7.15
C MET A 1 72.16 21.71 6.94
N ARG A 2 71.07 21.08 7.39
CA ARG A 2 70.42 19.88 6.80
C ARG A 2 69.33 19.37 7.76
N SER A 3 68.10 19.72 7.38
CA SER A 3 66.89 18.90 7.39
C SER A 3 66.52 18.10 8.64
N ARG A 4 65.60 18.66 9.45
CA ARG A 4 64.66 17.92 10.30
C ARG A 4 63.25 18.16 9.76
N LEU A 5 62.80 17.30 8.84
CA LEU A 5 61.45 17.30 8.27
C LEU A 5 61.20 15.90 7.72
N ALA A 6 60.89 14.94 8.60
CA ALA A 6 60.40 13.62 8.23
C ALA A 6 59.84 12.92 9.47
N ALA A 7 58.57 13.15 9.80
CA ALA A 7 57.73 12.25 10.59
C ALA A 7 56.35 12.90 10.82
N LEU A 8 55.51 13.02 9.78
CA LEU A 8 54.09 13.38 9.94
C LEU A 8 53.25 12.99 8.70
N ALA A 9 53.67 11.97 7.95
CA ALA A 9 52.98 11.52 6.73
C ALA A 9 52.55 10.03 6.79
N ALA A 10 52.48 9.44 7.98
CA ALA A 10 52.11 8.03 8.18
C ALA A 10 50.69 7.77 8.74
N PRO A 11 49.97 8.70 9.42
CA PRO A 11 48.64 8.37 9.94
C PRO A 11 47.47 8.59 8.95
N CYS A 12 47.63 9.38 7.89
CA CYS A 12 46.52 9.66 6.96
C CYS A 12 46.23 8.52 5.97
N THR A 13 47.22 7.69 5.62
CA THR A 13 47.04 6.59 4.65
C THR A 13 46.31 5.38 5.25
N LEU A 14 46.43 5.15 6.56
CA LEU A 14 45.70 4.11 7.28
C LEU A 14 44.21 4.47 7.45
N LEU A 15 43.88 5.75 7.60
CA LEU A 15 42.49 6.19 7.67
C LEU A 15 41.78 6.08 6.31
N ALA A 16 42.48 6.36 5.20
CA ALA A 16 41.91 6.21 3.85
C ALA A 16 41.67 4.73 3.46
N LEU A 17 42.50 3.80 3.93
CA LEU A 17 42.28 2.35 3.74
C LEU A 17 41.17 1.78 4.63
N LEU A 18 40.92 2.39 5.80
CA LEU A 18 39.78 2.05 6.66
C LEU A 18 38.46 2.65 6.15
N LEU A 19 38.50 3.81 5.49
CA LEU A 19 37.32 4.47 4.91
C LEU A 19 36.93 3.91 3.53
N ALA A 20 37.86 3.30 2.80
CA ALA A 20 37.56 2.59 1.54
C ALA A 20 36.87 1.22 1.76
N GLY A 21 36.80 0.73 3.00
CA GLY A 21 36.06 -0.47 3.39
C GLY A 21 34.70 -0.19 4.02
N CYS A 22 34.18 1.04 3.91
CA CYS A 22 32.88 1.45 4.47
C CYS A 22 31.80 1.65 3.41
N ALA A 23 32.07 1.35 2.14
CA ALA A 23 31.04 1.20 1.11
C ALA A 23 30.84 -0.30 0.89
N ASN A 24 29.59 -0.76 0.93
CA ASN A 24 29.26 -2.14 0.57
C ASN A 24 29.77 -2.42 -0.86
N PRO A 25 30.19 -3.67 -1.15
CA PRO A 25 30.60 -4.04 -2.50
C PRO A 25 29.45 -3.79 -3.48
N ASN A 26 29.78 -3.42 -4.71
CA ASN A 26 28.81 -3.41 -5.81
C ASN A 26 28.44 -4.86 -6.14
N LEU A 27 27.13 -5.17 -6.09
CA LEU A 27 26.57 -6.51 -6.30
C LEU A 27 25.80 -6.65 -7.62
N SER A 28 26.06 -5.78 -8.61
CA SER A 28 25.36 -5.80 -9.90
C SER A 28 25.43 -7.15 -10.64
N ASP A 29 26.59 -7.83 -10.60
CA ASP A 29 26.73 -9.17 -11.20
C ASP A 29 25.85 -10.21 -10.49
N ASP A 30 25.64 -10.06 -9.17
CA ASP A 30 24.78 -10.95 -8.38
C ASP A 30 23.29 -10.67 -8.66
N VAL A 31 22.92 -9.41 -8.89
CA VAL A 31 21.57 -9.03 -9.37
C VAL A 31 21.29 -9.64 -10.75
N ASP A 32 22.25 -9.56 -11.68
CA ASP A 32 22.12 -10.18 -13.01
C ASP A 32 21.96 -11.70 -12.91
N ALA A 33 22.67 -12.34 -11.97
CA ALA A 33 22.54 -13.78 -11.70
C ALA A 33 21.15 -14.12 -11.13
N LEU A 34 20.65 -13.33 -10.18
CA LEU A 34 19.30 -13.48 -9.61
C LEU A 34 18.22 -13.34 -10.70
N VAL A 35 18.34 -12.35 -11.58
CA VAL A 35 17.42 -12.18 -12.71
C VAL A 35 17.45 -13.39 -13.65
N ALA A 36 18.63 -13.94 -13.94
CA ALA A 36 18.77 -15.14 -14.76
C ALA A 36 18.11 -16.36 -14.10
N GLU A 37 18.33 -16.55 -12.80
CA GLU A 37 17.72 -17.63 -12.03
C GLU A 37 16.18 -17.52 -12.03
N LEU A 38 15.64 -16.32 -11.80
CA LEU A 38 14.19 -16.07 -11.83
C LEU A 38 13.58 -16.37 -13.20
N ARG A 39 14.25 -16.00 -14.29
CA ARG A 39 13.78 -16.29 -15.67
C ARG A 39 13.75 -17.77 -16.00
N ASP A 40 14.58 -18.58 -15.34
CA ASP A 40 14.62 -20.03 -15.52
C ASP A 40 13.56 -20.76 -14.68
N LEU A 41 12.87 -20.07 -13.76
CA LEU A 41 11.81 -20.66 -12.94
C LEU A 41 10.55 -20.99 -13.77
N PRO A 42 9.92 -22.16 -13.55
CA PRO A 42 8.67 -22.51 -14.23
C PRO A 42 7.55 -21.52 -13.94
N GLY A 43 6.89 -21.03 -14.99
CA GLY A 43 5.77 -20.08 -14.87
C GLY A 43 6.21 -18.62 -14.81
N VAL A 44 7.51 -18.32 -14.78
CA VAL A 44 8.02 -16.95 -14.98
C VAL A 44 8.16 -16.70 -16.49
N THR A 45 7.64 -15.56 -16.93
CA THR A 45 7.67 -15.12 -18.34
C THR A 45 8.71 -14.03 -18.58
N SER A 46 8.92 -13.16 -17.59
CA SER A 46 9.97 -12.15 -17.61
C SER A 46 10.42 -11.83 -16.18
N ALA A 47 11.67 -11.38 -16.05
CA ALA A 47 12.19 -10.78 -14.83
C ALA A 47 13.17 -9.68 -15.22
N GLU A 48 13.10 -8.54 -14.53
CA GLU A 48 13.96 -7.38 -14.73
C GLU A 48 14.37 -6.82 -13.36
N ALA A 49 15.53 -6.16 -13.30
CA ALA A 49 16.02 -5.52 -12.10
C ALA A 49 16.48 -4.10 -12.38
N ASP A 50 16.11 -3.17 -11.49
CA ASP A 50 16.70 -1.85 -11.36
C ASP A 50 17.61 -1.88 -10.11
N TYR A 51 18.92 -1.73 -10.28
CA TYR A 51 19.90 -1.75 -9.18
C TYR A 51 20.46 -0.35 -8.91
N ALA A 52 20.37 0.09 -7.66
CA ALA A 52 21.04 1.27 -7.16
C ALA A 52 22.21 0.86 -6.26
N GLU A 53 23.43 1.22 -6.67
CA GLU A 53 24.63 0.92 -5.89
C GLU A 53 24.62 1.63 -4.53
N PRO A 54 25.11 0.98 -3.47
CA PRO A 54 25.28 1.61 -2.17
C PRO A 54 26.26 2.79 -2.28
N VAL A 55 25.83 3.98 -1.83
CA VAL A 55 26.70 5.15 -1.67
C VAL A 55 27.02 5.37 -0.19
N THR A 56 28.06 6.14 0.13
CA THR A 56 28.48 6.36 1.52
C THR A 56 27.30 6.87 2.38
N LEU A 57 26.91 6.10 3.41
CA LEU A 57 25.78 6.34 4.33
C LEU A 57 24.38 6.08 3.75
N ASP A 58 24.28 5.42 2.60
CA ASP A 58 23.02 5.00 1.97
C ASP A 58 23.09 3.52 1.63
N SER A 59 22.00 2.79 1.83
CA SER A 59 21.91 1.38 1.41
C SER A 59 21.82 1.31 -0.11
N GLY A 60 22.29 0.19 -0.68
CA GLY A 60 21.96 -0.15 -2.06
C GLY A 60 20.48 -0.52 -2.14
N LYS A 61 19.90 -0.52 -3.35
CA LYS A 61 18.53 -0.98 -3.58
C LYS A 61 18.47 -1.95 -4.77
N VAL A 62 17.80 -3.08 -4.57
CA VAL A 62 17.48 -4.06 -5.61
C VAL A 62 15.97 -4.02 -5.83
N ALA A 63 15.53 -3.43 -6.95
CA ALA A 63 14.13 -3.41 -7.34
C ALA A 63 13.87 -4.43 -8.46
N LEU A 64 13.10 -5.48 -8.17
CA LEU A 64 12.78 -6.55 -9.11
C LEU A 64 11.35 -6.42 -9.64
N LYS A 65 11.18 -6.65 -10.93
CA LYS A 65 9.87 -6.82 -11.57
C LYS A 65 9.83 -8.20 -12.21
N VAL A 66 8.91 -9.04 -11.77
CA VAL A 66 8.73 -10.40 -12.28
C VAL A 66 7.32 -10.52 -12.86
N GLU A 67 7.21 -11.01 -14.08
CA GLU A 67 5.93 -11.34 -14.70
C GLU A 67 5.80 -12.86 -14.76
N ALA A 68 4.75 -13.40 -14.16
CA ALA A 68 4.42 -14.81 -14.22
C ALA A 68 3.23 -15.08 -15.15
N GLU A 69 3.10 -16.33 -15.58
CA GLU A 69 1.96 -16.80 -16.38
C GLU A 69 0.66 -16.58 -15.60
N PRO A 70 -0.47 -16.21 -16.26
CA PRO A 70 -1.73 -15.98 -15.57
C PRO A 70 -2.29 -17.20 -14.82
N ASP A 71 -1.88 -18.42 -15.21
CA ASP A 71 -2.23 -19.69 -14.59
C ASP A 71 -1.10 -20.28 -13.73
N VAL A 72 -0.13 -19.44 -13.33
CA VAL A 72 0.92 -19.80 -12.37
C VAL A 72 0.30 -20.40 -11.11
N THR A 73 0.85 -21.53 -10.66
CA THR A 73 0.37 -22.20 -9.45
C THR A 73 0.92 -21.53 -8.20
N SER A 74 0.20 -21.67 -7.08
CA SER A 74 0.69 -21.27 -5.75
C SER A 74 2.10 -21.79 -5.45
N GLN A 75 2.42 -23.05 -5.81
CA GLN A 75 3.76 -23.61 -5.63
C GLN A 75 4.85 -22.90 -6.46
N GLN A 76 4.52 -22.45 -7.68
CA GLN A 76 5.45 -21.70 -8.52
C GLN A 76 5.67 -20.28 -7.97
N LEU A 77 4.62 -19.62 -7.47
CA LEU A 77 4.79 -18.32 -6.79
C LEU A 77 5.62 -18.45 -5.51
N GLN A 78 5.43 -19.53 -4.75
CA GLN A 78 6.27 -19.84 -3.59
C GLN A 78 7.74 -20.04 -3.96
N GLU A 79 8.03 -20.63 -5.12
CA GLU A 79 9.39 -20.77 -5.65
C GLU A 79 10.02 -19.41 -5.96
N VAL A 80 9.29 -18.53 -6.64
CA VAL A 80 9.74 -17.16 -6.92
C VAL A 80 10.02 -16.41 -5.62
N GLY A 81 9.07 -16.42 -4.68
CA GLY A 81 9.24 -15.75 -3.38
C GLY A 81 10.43 -16.28 -2.59
N ARG A 82 10.73 -17.60 -2.67
CA ARG A 82 11.89 -18.19 -2.00
C ARG A 82 13.20 -17.74 -2.62
N VAL A 83 13.34 -17.83 -3.94
CA VAL A 83 14.57 -17.40 -4.64
C VAL A 83 14.86 -15.93 -4.35
N VAL A 84 13.83 -15.08 -4.44
CA VAL A 84 13.92 -13.65 -4.10
C VAL A 84 14.36 -13.44 -2.64
N TYR A 85 13.64 -14.03 -1.68
CA TYR A 85 13.87 -13.73 -0.27
C TYR A 85 15.16 -14.35 0.27
N GLU A 86 15.61 -15.48 -0.27
CA GLU A 86 16.93 -16.04 0.04
C GLU A 86 18.04 -15.14 -0.48
N ALA A 87 17.89 -14.54 -1.67
CA ALA A 87 18.86 -13.59 -2.19
C ALA A 87 18.93 -12.32 -1.31
N PHE A 88 17.78 -11.80 -0.89
CA PHE A 88 17.69 -10.67 0.02
C PHE A 88 18.23 -10.97 1.42
N SER A 89 18.01 -12.17 1.96
CA SER A 89 18.49 -12.54 3.30
C SER A 89 19.93 -13.04 3.36
N THR A 90 20.63 -13.08 2.22
CA THR A 90 22.02 -13.55 2.17
C THR A 90 22.93 -12.59 1.42
N THR A 91 22.82 -12.56 0.09
CA THR A 91 23.75 -11.82 -0.76
C THR A 91 23.48 -10.32 -0.67
N HIS A 92 22.20 -9.94 -0.52
CA HIS A 92 21.74 -8.56 -0.46
C HIS A 92 21.23 -8.14 0.95
N GLU A 93 21.69 -8.79 2.03
CA GLU A 93 21.21 -8.58 3.43
C GLU A 93 21.27 -7.10 3.89
N GLY A 94 22.20 -6.31 3.36
CA GLY A 94 22.37 -4.89 3.67
C GLY A 94 21.82 -3.92 2.62
N GLU A 95 21.00 -4.39 1.69
CA GLU A 95 20.37 -3.58 0.64
C GLU A 95 18.84 -3.59 0.81
N GLU A 96 18.19 -2.51 0.38
CA GLU A 96 16.73 -2.47 0.28
C GLU A 96 16.29 -3.39 -0.86
N GLY A 97 15.52 -4.42 -0.53
CA GLY A 97 14.86 -5.31 -1.47
C GLY A 97 13.42 -4.86 -1.73
N ASP A 98 13.07 -4.71 -2.99
CA ASP A 98 11.75 -4.28 -3.44
C ASP A 98 11.35 -5.17 -4.63
N VAL A 99 10.30 -5.97 -4.51
CA VAL A 99 9.88 -6.88 -5.58
C VAL A 99 8.42 -6.74 -5.89
N ASP A 100 8.11 -6.59 -7.17
CA ASP A 100 6.77 -6.72 -7.74
C ASP A 100 6.68 -7.98 -8.58
N VAL A 101 5.74 -8.87 -8.24
CA VAL A 101 5.40 -10.04 -9.05
C VAL A 101 3.98 -9.95 -9.52
N THR A 102 3.80 -9.92 -10.84
CA THR A 102 2.48 -9.82 -11.46
C THR A 102 2.08 -11.13 -12.12
N PHE A 103 0.82 -11.54 -11.95
CA PHE A 103 0.24 -12.71 -12.60
C PHE A 103 -1.23 -12.44 -12.94
N GLY A 104 -1.56 -12.40 -14.23
CA GLY A 104 -2.87 -11.91 -14.66
C GLY A 104 -3.11 -10.47 -14.15
N PRO A 105 -4.24 -10.18 -13.49
CA PRO A 105 -4.51 -8.88 -12.90
C PRO A 105 -3.99 -8.72 -11.45
N SER A 106 -3.36 -9.76 -10.90
CA SER A 106 -2.94 -9.82 -9.50
C SER A 106 -1.46 -9.48 -9.33
N THR A 107 -1.10 -9.04 -8.12
CA THR A 107 0.26 -8.63 -7.76
C THR A 107 0.62 -9.15 -6.36
N VAL A 108 1.86 -9.61 -6.20
CA VAL A 108 2.54 -9.74 -4.90
C VAL A 108 3.66 -8.72 -4.85
N HIS A 109 3.65 -7.89 -3.83
CA HIS A 109 4.71 -6.96 -3.54
C HIS A 109 5.45 -7.40 -2.28
N LEU A 110 6.77 -7.27 -2.27
CA LEU A 110 7.61 -7.56 -1.11
C LEU A 110 8.57 -6.40 -0.89
N ARG A 111 8.56 -5.85 0.33
CA ARG A 111 9.56 -4.90 0.82
C ARG A 111 10.37 -5.52 1.94
N SER A 112 11.68 -5.46 1.80
CA SER A 112 12.64 -6.03 2.73
C SER A 112 13.82 -5.10 2.91
N PHE A 113 14.27 -4.93 4.15
CA PHE A 113 15.55 -4.31 4.47
C PHE A 113 16.03 -4.93 5.78
N GLU A 114 17.30 -5.35 5.82
CA GLU A 114 17.85 -6.13 6.94
C GLU A 114 16.92 -7.30 7.34
N PRO A 115 16.60 -8.22 6.41
CA PRO A 115 15.58 -9.25 6.63
C PRO A 115 15.90 -10.16 7.81
N GLU A 116 15.05 -10.11 8.84
CA GLU A 116 15.15 -10.98 10.01
C GLU A 116 14.13 -12.14 9.97
N ALA A 117 13.07 -12.01 9.15
CA ALA A 117 12.05 -13.06 9.02
C ALA A 117 12.62 -14.32 8.38
N THR A 118 12.03 -15.47 8.71
CA THR A 118 12.42 -16.72 8.05
C THR A 118 11.79 -16.83 6.66
N THR A 119 12.53 -17.35 5.69
CA THR A 119 12.04 -17.60 4.32
C THR A 119 10.72 -18.35 4.28
N ASP A 120 10.55 -19.37 5.13
CA ASP A 120 9.32 -20.16 5.20
C ASP A 120 8.08 -19.33 5.58
N VAL A 121 8.23 -18.27 6.39
CA VAL A 121 7.12 -17.38 6.74
C VAL A 121 6.75 -16.55 5.52
N VAL A 122 7.72 -15.86 4.90
CA VAL A 122 7.50 -15.00 3.74
C VAL A 122 6.89 -15.77 2.56
N VAL A 123 7.43 -16.96 2.26
CA VAL A 123 6.95 -17.82 1.17
C VAL A 123 5.50 -18.26 1.37
N ARG A 124 5.04 -18.44 2.61
CA ARG A 124 3.61 -18.73 2.86
C ARG A 124 2.71 -17.57 2.49
N GLU A 125 3.15 -16.33 2.72
CA GLU A 125 2.36 -15.14 2.36
C GLU A 125 2.23 -15.00 0.83
N TRP A 126 3.27 -15.36 0.07
CA TRP A 126 3.22 -15.36 -1.39
C TRP A 126 2.14 -16.27 -1.98
N ALA A 127 1.89 -17.41 -1.34
CA ALA A 127 0.84 -18.33 -1.76
C ALA A 127 -0.58 -17.74 -1.62
N LEU A 128 -0.78 -16.81 -0.67
CA LEU A 128 -2.09 -16.22 -0.43
C LEU A 128 -2.61 -15.44 -1.64
N ALA A 129 -1.71 -14.80 -2.39
CA ALA A 129 -2.14 -14.04 -3.56
C ALA A 129 -2.84 -14.92 -4.60
N HIS A 130 -2.31 -16.12 -4.85
CA HIS A 130 -2.95 -17.08 -5.75
C HIS A 130 -4.29 -17.58 -5.19
N ASP A 131 -4.33 -17.85 -3.88
CA ASP A 131 -5.53 -18.40 -3.23
C ASP A 131 -6.67 -17.36 -3.20
N VAL A 132 -6.34 -16.08 -2.96
CA VAL A 132 -7.29 -14.97 -2.95
C VAL A 132 -7.70 -14.54 -4.37
N ALA A 133 -6.80 -14.64 -5.35
CA ALA A 133 -7.08 -14.28 -6.74
C ALA A 133 -8.15 -15.16 -7.43
N GLN A 134 -8.60 -16.25 -6.81
CA GLN A 134 -9.66 -17.10 -7.39
C GLN A 134 -10.99 -16.35 -7.60
N ASP A 135 -11.22 -15.29 -6.82
CA ASP A 135 -12.47 -14.51 -6.84
C ASP A 135 -12.32 -13.15 -7.56
N GLY A 136 -11.13 -12.80 -8.08
CA GLY A 136 -10.87 -11.49 -8.65
C GLY A 136 -9.39 -11.21 -8.91
N ALA A 137 -8.96 -9.99 -8.64
CA ALA A 137 -7.55 -9.59 -8.70
C ALA A 137 -7.06 -9.37 -7.26
N ALA A 138 -6.01 -10.08 -6.85
CA ALA A 138 -5.42 -9.93 -5.52
C ALA A 138 -4.21 -9.00 -5.58
N ALA A 139 -4.13 -8.06 -4.65
CA ALA A 139 -2.90 -7.36 -4.31
C ALA A 139 -2.47 -7.81 -2.91
N VAL A 140 -1.25 -8.33 -2.80
CA VAL A 140 -0.68 -8.77 -1.52
C VAL A 140 0.62 -8.01 -1.30
N ASP A 141 0.65 -7.13 -0.31
CA ASP A 141 1.82 -6.36 0.08
C ASP A 141 2.45 -7.00 1.32
N ILE A 142 3.68 -7.48 1.20
CA ILE A 142 4.42 -8.16 2.26
C ILE A 142 5.53 -7.23 2.72
N MET A 143 5.52 -6.88 4.00
CA MET A 143 6.56 -6.08 4.64
C MET A 143 7.36 -6.95 5.59
N THR A 144 8.69 -6.91 5.47
CA THR A 144 9.60 -7.52 6.46
C THR A 144 10.55 -6.52 7.10
N GLN A 145 10.49 -5.25 6.68
CA GLN A 145 11.30 -4.16 7.24
C GLN A 145 10.65 -3.60 8.50
N ASP A 146 11.43 -3.50 9.58
CA ASP A 146 11.01 -2.89 10.85
C ASP A 146 9.72 -3.49 11.46
N VAL A 147 9.36 -4.72 11.10
CA VAL A 147 8.14 -5.36 11.57
C VAL A 147 8.36 -5.97 12.95
N PRO A 148 7.62 -5.50 13.99
CA PRO A 148 7.75 -6.06 15.32
C PRO A 148 7.09 -7.45 15.41
N GLY A 149 7.71 -8.37 16.13
CA GLY A 149 7.12 -9.67 16.44
C GLY A 149 8.11 -10.82 16.22
N PRO A 150 7.72 -12.06 16.57
CA PRO A 150 8.61 -13.21 16.42
C PRO A 150 8.82 -13.62 14.95
N ASP A 151 7.86 -13.30 14.08
CA ASP A 151 7.89 -13.71 12.68
C ASP A 151 8.38 -12.60 11.74
N GLN A 152 8.43 -11.34 12.19
CA GLN A 152 8.89 -10.15 11.44
C GLN A 152 8.27 -10.00 10.03
N VAL A 153 7.01 -10.39 9.87
CA VAL A 153 6.24 -10.22 8.63
C VAL A 153 4.89 -9.59 8.95
N GLU A 154 4.55 -8.52 8.22
CA GLU A 154 3.23 -7.90 8.16
C GLU A 154 2.74 -8.02 6.71
N THR A 155 1.45 -8.25 6.49
CA THR A 155 0.92 -8.50 5.14
C THR A 155 -0.44 -7.86 4.96
N ASP A 156 -0.56 -6.97 3.98
CA ASP A 156 -1.84 -6.40 3.56
C ASP A 156 -2.37 -7.17 2.35
N VAL A 157 -3.63 -7.59 2.41
CA VAL A 157 -4.31 -8.31 1.33
C VAL A 157 -5.53 -7.53 0.87
N VAL A 158 -5.56 -7.14 -0.40
CA VAL A 158 -6.72 -6.50 -1.03
C VAL A 158 -7.22 -7.32 -2.20
N LEU A 159 -8.47 -7.79 -2.11
CA LEU A 159 -9.17 -8.43 -3.23
C LEU A 159 -10.00 -7.39 -4.01
N THR A 160 -9.66 -7.18 -5.27
CA THR A 160 -10.47 -6.38 -6.20
C THR A 160 -11.41 -7.28 -6.99
N LEU A 161 -12.71 -7.05 -6.83
CA LEU A 161 -13.76 -7.82 -7.48
C LEU A 161 -13.97 -7.41 -8.94
N GLY A 162 -14.52 -8.35 -9.72
CA GLY A 162 -14.77 -8.17 -11.14
C GLY A 162 -15.81 -7.09 -11.49
N LYS A 163 -15.94 -6.80 -12.79
CA LYS A 163 -16.89 -5.79 -13.30
C LYS A 163 -18.34 -6.08 -12.87
N GLY A 164 -19.07 -5.02 -12.57
CA GLY A 164 -20.50 -5.09 -12.23
C GLY A 164 -20.78 -5.41 -10.76
N THR A 165 -19.72 -5.63 -9.96
CA THR A 165 -19.84 -5.72 -8.50
C THR A 165 -20.05 -4.35 -7.89
N GLY A 166 -20.66 -4.37 -6.70
CA GLY A 166 -20.78 -3.21 -5.86
C GLY A 166 -20.67 -3.51 -4.39
N ALA A 167 -21.09 -2.57 -3.58
CA ALA A 167 -20.86 -2.59 -2.15
C ALA A 167 -21.43 -3.83 -1.40
N ASP A 168 -22.56 -4.41 -1.83
CA ASP A 168 -23.08 -5.63 -1.20
C ASP A 168 -22.17 -6.85 -1.49
N ASP A 169 -21.48 -6.86 -2.64
CA ASP A 169 -20.50 -7.89 -2.98
C ASP A 169 -19.22 -7.76 -2.13
N VAL A 170 -18.86 -6.54 -1.70
CA VAL A 170 -17.73 -6.30 -0.77
C VAL A 170 -17.97 -7.01 0.55
N SER A 171 -19.13 -6.79 1.18
CA SER A 171 -19.49 -7.48 2.44
C SER A 171 -19.50 -9.00 2.26
N ALA A 172 -20.13 -9.49 1.18
CA ALA A 172 -20.20 -10.93 0.93
C ALA A 172 -18.82 -11.57 0.67
N ALA A 173 -17.89 -10.84 0.05
CA ALA A 173 -16.52 -11.31 -0.17
C ALA A 173 -15.69 -11.28 1.12
N LEU A 174 -15.82 -10.24 1.95
CA LEU A 174 -15.18 -10.19 3.27
C LEU A 174 -15.63 -11.37 4.15
N ASP A 175 -16.93 -11.65 4.23
CA ASP A 175 -17.45 -12.80 4.98
C ASP A 175 -16.85 -14.13 4.50
N ARG A 176 -16.66 -14.30 3.18
CA ARG A 176 -16.04 -15.50 2.61
C ARG A 176 -14.56 -15.59 2.96
N LEU A 177 -13.82 -14.50 2.80
CA LEU A 177 -12.40 -14.45 3.12
C LEU A 177 -12.17 -14.71 4.62
N GLU A 178 -13.01 -14.16 5.50
CA GLU A 178 -12.95 -14.41 6.94
C GLU A 178 -13.24 -15.88 7.27
N GLN A 179 -14.23 -16.50 6.62
CA GLN A 179 -14.51 -17.94 6.80
C GLN A 179 -13.35 -18.84 6.35
N GLN A 180 -12.60 -18.41 5.33
CA GLN A 180 -11.48 -19.19 4.76
C GLN A 180 -10.16 -18.95 5.50
N HIS A 181 -9.92 -17.73 5.98
CA HIS A 181 -8.61 -17.27 6.47
C HIS A 181 -8.63 -16.66 7.88
N GLY A 182 -9.81 -16.43 8.48
CA GLY A 182 -9.97 -15.69 9.74
C GLY A 182 -9.54 -16.41 11.02
N ALA A 183 -9.23 -17.71 10.96
CA ALA A 183 -8.92 -18.50 12.15
C ALA A 183 -7.61 -18.07 12.86
N ASP A 184 -6.66 -17.42 12.17
CA ASP A 184 -5.27 -17.38 12.65
C ASP A 184 -4.44 -16.13 12.33
N ASP A 185 -4.97 -14.98 11.86
CA ASP A 185 -4.03 -13.90 11.49
C ASP A 185 -4.40 -12.45 11.84
N ALA A 186 -4.06 -12.09 13.08
CA ALA A 186 -4.00 -10.70 13.53
C ALA A 186 -2.85 -9.87 12.91
N ARG A 187 -1.95 -10.50 12.13
CA ARG A 187 -0.82 -9.80 11.48
C ARG A 187 -1.11 -9.41 10.04
N ARG A 188 -2.27 -9.84 9.51
CA ARG A 188 -2.69 -9.51 8.15
C ARG A 188 -3.72 -8.41 8.17
N GLY A 189 -3.53 -7.40 7.35
CA GLY A 189 -4.59 -6.50 6.94
C GLY A 189 -5.43 -7.15 5.85
N TRP A 190 -6.75 -6.98 5.91
CA TRP A 190 -7.68 -7.52 4.92
C TRP A 190 -8.55 -6.42 4.36
N GLY A 191 -8.74 -6.46 3.03
CA GLY A 191 -9.61 -5.56 2.33
C GLY A 191 -10.23 -6.14 1.07
N VAL A 192 -11.35 -5.55 0.68
CA VAL A 192 -12.05 -5.85 -0.58
C VAL A 192 -12.46 -4.55 -1.25
N ALA A 193 -12.30 -4.49 -2.57
CA ALA A 193 -12.77 -3.38 -3.41
C ALA A 193 -13.66 -3.90 -4.54
N ALA A 194 -14.77 -3.22 -4.81
CA ALA A 194 -15.71 -3.52 -5.88
C ALA A 194 -15.60 -2.52 -7.04
N ALA A 195 -16.20 -2.88 -8.17
CA ALA A 195 -16.10 -2.12 -9.41
C ALA A 195 -16.92 -0.80 -9.44
N ASP A 196 -17.74 -0.47 -8.43
CA ASP A 196 -18.30 0.89 -8.22
C ASP A 196 -17.34 1.84 -7.51
N GLY A 197 -16.22 1.34 -6.97
CA GLY A 197 -15.36 2.10 -6.07
C GLY A 197 -15.72 1.92 -4.59
N SER A 198 -16.69 1.06 -4.26
CA SER A 198 -16.92 0.68 -2.87
C SER A 198 -15.81 -0.23 -2.37
N SER A 199 -15.26 0.07 -1.20
CA SER A 199 -14.22 -0.76 -0.59
C SER A 199 -14.21 -0.65 0.94
N VAL A 200 -13.70 -1.70 1.58
CA VAL A 200 -13.36 -1.68 3.01
C VAL A 200 -12.05 -2.41 3.19
N SER A 201 -11.13 -1.85 3.96
CA SER A 201 -9.90 -2.52 4.37
C SER A 201 -9.49 -2.12 5.79
N VAL A 202 -8.78 -3.00 6.49
CA VAL A 202 -8.12 -2.71 7.76
C VAL A 202 -6.67 -3.19 7.72
N ASP A 203 -5.76 -2.54 8.43
CA ASP A 203 -4.34 -2.95 8.47
C ASP A 203 -4.10 -4.23 9.29
N ARG A 204 -5.02 -4.59 10.20
CA ARG A 204 -4.88 -5.79 11.04
C ARG A 204 -6.21 -6.50 11.28
N GLY A 205 -6.20 -7.80 11.04
CA GLY A 205 -7.37 -8.65 11.12
C GLY A 205 -8.37 -8.37 10.00
N PHE A 206 -9.60 -8.84 10.19
CA PHE A 206 -10.71 -8.54 9.30
C PHE A 206 -11.49 -7.31 9.79
N PRO A 207 -12.13 -6.55 8.89
CA PRO A 207 -13.06 -5.50 9.27
C PRO A 207 -14.15 -6.05 10.21
N GLY A 208 -14.22 -5.55 11.44
CA GLY A 208 -15.21 -6.00 12.42
C GLY A 208 -16.56 -5.30 12.27
N ASP A 209 -17.56 -5.73 13.05
CA ASP A 209 -18.93 -5.17 13.04
C ASP A 209 -18.94 -3.63 13.11
N GLY A 210 -18.12 -3.03 13.99
CA GLY A 210 -18.05 -1.58 14.14
C GLY A 210 -17.49 -0.85 12.90
N THR A 211 -16.53 -1.44 12.21
CA THR A 211 -15.97 -0.94 10.94
C THR A 211 -17.02 -1.05 9.84
N MET A 212 -17.72 -2.18 9.77
CA MET A 212 -18.77 -2.41 8.77
C MET A 212 -19.99 -1.52 8.98
N ASP A 213 -20.40 -1.29 10.22
CA ASP A 213 -21.48 -0.36 10.58
C ASP A 213 -21.10 1.09 10.22
N ALA A 214 -19.87 1.50 10.52
CA ALA A 214 -19.36 2.83 10.16
C ALA A 214 -19.33 3.01 8.63
N TRP A 215 -18.84 2.03 7.89
CA TRP A 215 -18.83 2.05 6.43
C TRP A 215 -20.24 2.12 5.84
N ALA A 216 -21.19 1.35 6.38
CA ALA A 216 -22.60 1.40 5.98
C ALA A 216 -23.22 2.79 6.23
N ALA A 217 -22.91 3.43 7.35
CA ALA A 217 -23.36 4.79 7.65
C ALA A 217 -22.77 5.82 6.65
N LEU A 218 -21.48 5.69 6.32
CA LEU A 218 -20.80 6.55 5.34
C LEU A 218 -21.38 6.38 3.92
N ARG A 219 -21.77 5.16 3.56
CA ARG A 219 -22.50 4.88 2.31
C ARG A 219 -23.86 5.55 2.28
N ALA A 220 -24.66 5.41 3.35
CA ALA A 220 -25.96 6.05 3.44
C ALA A 220 -25.85 7.59 3.36
N ALA A 221 -24.81 8.17 3.98
CA ALA A 221 -24.51 9.59 3.88
C ALA A 221 -24.14 10.04 2.45
N ALA A 222 -23.70 9.13 1.59
CA ALA A 222 -23.33 9.41 0.21
C ALA A 222 -24.50 9.37 -0.79
N GLU A 223 -25.69 8.90 -0.38
CA GLU A 223 -26.89 8.78 -1.24
C GLU A 223 -27.22 10.06 -2.05
N PRO A 224 -27.08 11.29 -1.53
CA PRO A 224 -27.33 12.49 -2.33
C PRO A 224 -26.50 12.54 -3.61
N ALA A 225 -25.24 12.09 -3.57
CA ALA A 225 -24.35 12.08 -4.73
C ALA A 225 -24.77 11.07 -5.82
N GLU A 226 -25.63 10.10 -5.52
CA GLU A 226 -26.15 9.15 -6.51
C GLU A 226 -27.00 9.84 -7.59
N ALA A 227 -27.56 11.01 -7.28
CA ALA A 227 -28.32 11.81 -8.24
C ALA A 227 -27.46 12.28 -9.44
N VAL A 228 -26.13 12.30 -9.29
CA VAL A 228 -25.19 12.88 -10.27
C VAL A 228 -24.22 11.85 -10.86
N GLY A 229 -24.24 10.61 -10.36
CA GLY A 229 -23.41 9.52 -10.85
C GLY A 229 -23.53 8.24 -10.00
N ARG A 230 -22.82 7.20 -10.39
CA ARG A 230 -22.57 6.02 -9.57
C ARG A 230 -21.56 6.38 -8.49
N VAL A 231 -21.89 6.08 -7.23
CA VAL A 231 -21.05 6.41 -6.07
C VAL A 231 -20.47 5.13 -5.48
N GLY A 232 -19.15 5.12 -5.27
CA GLY A 232 -18.42 4.16 -4.47
C GLY A 232 -17.90 4.84 -3.21
N VAL A 233 -17.98 4.15 -2.09
CA VAL A 233 -17.43 4.61 -0.80
C VAL A 233 -16.41 3.60 -0.31
N GLY A 234 -15.18 4.05 -0.16
CA GLY A 234 -14.03 3.30 0.34
C GLY A 234 -13.67 3.71 1.76
N MET A 235 -13.47 2.75 2.65
CA MET A 235 -12.98 3.00 4.01
C MET A 235 -11.74 2.15 4.29
N ARG A 236 -10.66 2.78 4.76
CA ARG A 236 -9.50 2.09 5.32
C ARG A 236 -9.31 2.47 6.79
N GLU A 237 -9.14 1.48 7.64
CA GLU A 237 -8.81 1.65 9.06
C GLU A 237 -7.35 1.32 9.30
N PHE A 238 -6.59 2.27 9.86
CA PHE A 238 -5.19 2.06 10.18
C PHE A 238 -5.00 1.62 11.63
N ALA A 239 -4.10 0.66 11.84
CA ALA A 239 -3.80 0.15 13.16
C ALA A 239 -2.76 1.03 13.87
N GLU A 240 -3.19 2.07 14.59
CA GLU A 240 -2.26 2.76 15.51
C GLU A 240 -1.96 1.90 16.74
N LYS A 241 -0.68 1.88 17.15
CA LYS A 241 -0.18 0.99 18.21
C LYS A 241 -0.77 1.31 19.59
N ASP A 242 -1.34 2.50 19.81
CA ASP A 242 -1.77 2.97 21.14
C ASP A 242 -2.91 4.04 21.12
N ALA A 243 -3.64 4.23 20.01
CA ALA A 243 -4.70 5.26 19.89
C ALA A 243 -5.93 4.76 19.11
N ASP A 244 -7.00 5.57 19.10
CA ASP A 244 -8.17 5.31 18.24
C ASP A 244 -7.72 5.19 16.78
N PRO A 245 -8.20 4.20 16.02
CA PRO A 245 -7.70 3.95 14.68
C PRO A 245 -8.02 5.12 13.75
N ASP A 246 -7.03 5.52 12.97
CA ASP A 246 -7.20 6.51 11.93
C ASP A 246 -8.05 5.95 10.80
N ARG A 247 -8.95 6.77 10.27
CA ARG A 247 -9.86 6.37 9.20
C ARG A 247 -9.59 7.18 7.94
N TYR A 248 -9.18 6.48 6.88
CA TYR A 248 -9.13 7.04 5.54
C TYR A 248 -10.45 6.75 4.81
N LEU A 249 -11.09 7.80 4.31
CA LEU A 249 -12.31 7.71 3.54
C LEU A 249 -12.06 8.19 2.12
N VAL A 250 -12.34 7.34 1.14
CA VAL A 250 -12.37 7.73 -0.27
C VAL A 250 -13.80 7.67 -0.76
N VAL A 251 -14.28 8.77 -1.34
CA VAL A 251 -15.60 8.84 -1.97
C VAL A 251 -15.36 9.02 -3.45
N GLN A 252 -15.73 8.01 -4.24
CA GLN A 252 -15.54 8.02 -5.67
C GLN A 252 -16.89 8.18 -6.37
N VAL A 253 -17.02 9.24 -7.18
CA VAL A 253 -18.21 9.48 -8.01
C VAL A 253 -17.84 9.32 -9.48
N THR A 254 -18.50 8.37 -10.14
CA THR A 254 -18.28 8.04 -11.55
C THR A 254 -19.59 8.18 -12.34
N ASN A 255 -19.58 8.89 -13.47
CA ASN A 255 -20.77 9.03 -14.31
C ASN A 255 -20.52 8.50 -15.73
N GLY A 256 -20.76 7.21 -15.93
CA GLY A 256 -20.76 6.60 -17.27
C GLY A 256 -19.46 6.78 -18.07
N GLY A 257 -18.33 7.02 -17.41
CA GLY A 257 -17.03 7.29 -18.06
C GLY A 257 -16.77 8.76 -18.44
N THR A 258 -17.69 9.67 -18.13
CA THR A 258 -17.49 11.13 -18.24
C THR A 258 -17.44 11.75 -16.86
N ALA A 259 -16.46 12.61 -16.61
CA ALA A 259 -16.41 13.38 -15.37
C ALA A 259 -17.61 14.35 -15.32
N PRO A 260 -18.41 14.35 -14.23
CA PRO A 260 -19.42 15.37 -13.98
C PRO A 260 -18.85 16.79 -14.07
N ASP A 261 -19.63 17.73 -14.59
CA ASP A 261 -19.27 19.15 -14.62
C ASP A 261 -19.44 19.75 -13.22
N LEU A 262 -18.32 20.01 -12.55
CA LEU A 262 -18.31 20.55 -11.18
C LEU A 262 -18.78 22.02 -11.12
N ASP A 263 -18.80 22.74 -12.24
CA ASP A 263 -19.33 24.11 -12.30
C ASP A 263 -20.86 24.14 -12.29
N ASP A 264 -21.52 23.02 -12.61
CA ASP A 264 -22.98 22.90 -12.59
C ASP A 264 -23.48 22.78 -11.14
N PRO A 265 -24.29 23.73 -10.62
CA PRO A 265 -24.87 23.65 -9.29
C PRO A 265 -25.72 22.40 -9.05
N ALA A 266 -26.32 21.82 -10.10
CA ALA A 266 -27.09 20.58 -10.00
C ALA A 266 -26.21 19.34 -9.77
N VAL A 267 -24.92 19.42 -10.16
CA VAL A 267 -23.91 18.39 -9.87
C VAL A 267 -23.26 18.66 -8.52
N ARG A 268 -22.78 19.90 -8.31
CA ARG A 268 -22.04 20.30 -7.12
C ARG A 268 -22.85 20.20 -5.84
N GLY A 269 -24.12 20.62 -5.84
CA GLY A 269 -24.95 20.65 -4.64
C GLY A 269 -25.05 19.28 -3.93
N PRO A 270 -25.48 18.22 -4.64
CA PRO A 270 -25.55 16.88 -4.06
C PRO A 270 -24.20 16.32 -3.58
N LEU A 271 -23.10 16.63 -4.27
CA LEU A 271 -21.75 16.23 -3.84
C LEU A 271 -21.36 16.88 -2.51
N LEU A 272 -21.58 18.19 -2.37
CA LEU A 272 -21.29 18.91 -1.13
C LEU A 272 -22.17 18.43 0.03
N GLU A 273 -23.43 18.09 -0.24
CA GLU A 273 -24.34 17.53 0.77
C GLU A 273 -23.84 16.17 1.28
N ALA A 274 -23.46 15.28 0.37
CA ALA A 274 -22.91 13.97 0.69
C ALA A 274 -21.62 14.07 1.54
N VAL A 275 -20.66 14.90 1.09
CA VAL A 275 -19.39 15.07 1.82
C VAL A 275 -19.62 15.63 3.22
N ARG A 276 -20.49 16.65 3.38
CA ARG A 276 -20.79 17.22 4.70
C ARG A 276 -21.42 16.19 5.64
N ALA A 277 -22.37 15.39 5.14
CA ALA A 277 -22.99 14.34 5.93
C ALA A 277 -21.97 13.27 6.39
N GLN A 278 -20.99 12.95 5.54
CA GLN A 278 -19.91 12.02 5.90
C GLN A 278 -18.94 12.63 6.93
N VAL A 279 -18.58 13.91 6.77
CA VAL A 279 -17.74 14.60 7.75
C VAL A 279 -18.43 14.68 9.12
N ASP A 280 -19.74 14.94 9.17
CA ASP A 280 -20.50 14.91 10.42
C ASP A 280 -20.41 13.54 11.14
N LEU A 281 -20.29 12.44 10.40
CA LEU A 281 -20.09 11.09 10.96
C LEU A 281 -18.65 10.84 11.43
N LEU A 282 -17.66 11.51 10.83
CA LEU A 282 -16.24 11.37 11.17
C LEU A 282 -15.83 12.27 12.35
N VAL A 283 -16.41 13.46 12.47
CA VAL A 283 -16.09 14.47 13.50
C VAL A 283 -16.66 14.12 14.88
N ASP A 284 -17.62 13.20 14.99
CA ASP A 284 -18.24 12.81 16.26
C ASP A 284 -17.34 11.90 17.14
N GLY A 285 -16.08 11.66 16.74
CA GLY A 285 -15.11 10.81 17.44
C GLY A 285 -13.70 11.42 17.52
N THR A 286 -12.92 10.99 18.52
CA THR A 286 -11.53 11.38 18.80
C THR A 286 -10.49 10.92 17.76
N SER A 287 -10.92 10.30 16.68
CA SER A 287 -10.11 9.74 15.61
C SER A 287 -9.63 10.80 14.61
N THR A 288 -8.41 10.66 14.10
CA THR A 288 -8.00 11.44 12.93
C THR A 288 -8.61 10.81 11.68
N TRP A 289 -8.89 11.65 10.68
CA TRP A 289 -9.50 11.20 9.43
C TRP A 289 -8.96 12.00 8.25
N ASN A 290 -8.94 11.36 7.08
CA ASN A 290 -8.74 12.06 5.82
C ASN A 290 -9.82 11.61 4.85
N LEU A 291 -10.53 12.57 4.27
CA LEU A 291 -11.59 12.37 3.30
C LEU A 291 -11.11 12.87 1.95
N ARG A 292 -11.13 11.98 0.96
CA ARG A 292 -10.82 12.30 -0.43
C ARG A 292 -12.04 12.08 -1.31
N LEU A 293 -12.50 13.14 -1.97
CA LEU A 293 -13.55 13.08 -2.99
C LEU A 293 -12.92 13.04 -4.37
N GLU A 294 -13.19 11.97 -5.11
CA GLU A 294 -12.78 11.83 -6.51
C GLU A 294 -13.99 11.87 -7.44
N VAL A 295 -13.91 12.69 -8.48
CA VAL A 295 -14.97 12.86 -9.48
C VAL A 295 -14.38 12.59 -10.86
N GLY A 296 -14.83 11.52 -11.51
CA GLY A 296 -14.31 11.12 -12.83
C GLY A 296 -12.80 10.84 -12.85
N GLY A 297 -12.24 10.36 -11.72
CA GLY A 297 -10.81 10.06 -11.58
C GLY A 297 -9.93 11.29 -11.27
N THR A 298 -10.53 12.46 -10.99
CA THR A 298 -9.81 13.64 -10.53
C THR A 298 -10.18 13.94 -9.09
N VAL A 299 -9.19 14.32 -8.27
CA VAL A 299 -9.43 14.78 -6.89
C VAL A 299 -10.20 16.10 -6.94
N ALA A 300 -11.44 16.08 -6.47
CA ALA A 300 -12.32 17.24 -6.39
C ALA A 300 -12.22 17.96 -5.04
N ALA A 301 -11.92 17.20 -3.97
CA ALA A 301 -11.60 17.72 -2.65
C ALA A 301 -10.77 16.71 -1.86
N GLU A 302 -9.93 17.21 -0.98
CA GLU A 302 -9.26 16.45 0.06
C GLU A 302 -9.39 17.24 1.36
N LEU A 303 -9.88 16.59 2.41
CA LEU A 303 -10.16 17.20 3.70
C LEU A 303 -9.46 16.39 4.78
N ASP A 304 -8.74 17.09 5.65
CA ASP A 304 -8.02 16.53 6.78
C ASP A 304 -8.08 17.56 7.91
N PRO A 305 -8.48 17.18 9.14
CA PRO A 305 -8.50 18.06 10.30
C PRO A 305 -7.17 18.80 10.53
N MET A 306 -6.04 18.15 10.22
CA MET A 306 -4.71 18.76 10.36
C MET A 306 -4.36 19.73 9.24
N LEU A 307 -4.95 19.59 8.04
CA LEU A 307 -4.68 20.46 6.88
C LEU A 307 -5.59 21.71 6.83
N CYS A 308 -6.54 21.82 7.75
CA CYS A 308 -7.40 22.98 7.95
C CYS A 308 -6.68 24.20 8.57
N GLU A 309 -5.37 24.34 8.37
CA GLU A 309 -4.59 25.48 8.86
C GLU A 309 -5.00 26.80 8.17
N PRO A 310 -5.19 27.90 8.92
CA PRO A 310 -5.46 29.21 8.35
C PRO A 310 -4.34 29.66 7.39
N GLY A 311 -4.65 29.77 6.09
CA GLY A 311 -3.75 30.32 5.06
C GLY A 311 -3.29 29.34 3.98
N SER A 312 -3.58 28.04 4.12
CA SER A 312 -3.38 27.07 3.04
C SER A 312 -4.37 27.36 1.90
N ALA A 313 -3.87 27.57 0.68
CA ALA A 313 -4.76 27.76 -0.47
C ALA A 313 -5.43 26.44 -0.84
N PRO A 314 -6.73 26.44 -1.22
CA PRO A 314 -7.37 25.26 -1.77
C PRO A 314 -6.64 24.83 -3.05
N THR A 315 -6.40 23.53 -3.17
CA THR A 315 -5.71 22.90 -4.31
C THR A 315 -6.70 22.19 -5.24
N ALA A 316 -7.92 21.92 -4.77
CA ALA A 316 -8.96 21.25 -5.52
C ALA A 316 -10.25 22.09 -5.67
N PRO A 317 -11.06 21.86 -6.72
CA PRO A 317 -12.19 22.73 -7.08
C PRO A 317 -13.27 22.92 -6.02
N LEU A 318 -13.54 21.90 -5.19
CA LEU A 318 -14.59 21.95 -4.17
C LEU A 318 -14.05 22.24 -2.77
N GLU A 319 -12.74 22.31 -2.62
CA GLU A 319 -12.08 22.39 -1.31
C GLU A 319 -12.40 23.71 -0.59
N GLU A 320 -12.49 24.83 -1.30
CA GLU A 320 -12.85 26.12 -0.70
C GLU A 320 -14.27 26.12 -0.12
N GLU A 321 -15.23 25.52 -0.82
CA GLU A 321 -16.63 25.44 -0.39
C GLU A 321 -16.85 24.44 0.73
N LEU A 322 -15.96 23.45 0.82
CA LEU A 322 -15.93 22.42 1.84
C LEU A 322 -15.07 22.80 3.02
N ARG A 323 -14.41 23.96 3.07
CA ARG A 323 -13.69 24.45 4.26
C ARG A 323 -14.58 25.42 5.02
N ASP A 324 -15.41 24.89 5.92
CA ASP A 324 -16.24 25.66 6.84
C ASP A 324 -16.03 25.18 8.28
N ASP A 325 -16.63 25.84 9.28
CA ASP A 325 -16.45 25.48 10.70
C ASP A 325 -16.87 24.03 11.04
N ARG A 326 -17.63 23.36 10.16
CA ARG A 326 -18.08 21.97 10.37
C ARG A 326 -17.03 20.97 9.90
N THR A 327 -16.38 21.26 8.78
CA THR A 327 -15.41 20.37 8.12
C THR A 327 -13.97 20.68 8.51
N CYS A 328 -13.73 21.91 8.94
CA CYS A 328 -12.50 22.43 9.48
C CYS A 328 -12.79 23.10 10.84
N PRO A 329 -13.21 22.33 11.86
CA PRO A 329 -13.30 22.87 13.21
C PRO A 329 -11.87 23.26 13.61
N GLY A 330 -11.58 24.56 13.66
CA GLY A 330 -10.26 25.04 14.06
C GLY A 330 -9.82 24.46 15.42
N PRO A 331 -8.51 24.45 15.72
CA PRO A 331 -7.99 23.91 16.97
C PRO A 331 -8.58 24.58 18.22
#